data_AF-A0A1Q9P0K8-F1
#
_entry.id   AF-A0A1Q9P0K8-F1
#
_cell.length_a   1.000
_cell.length_b   1.000
_cell.length_c   1.000
_cell.angle_alpha   90.00
_cell.angle_beta   90.00
_cell.angle_gamma   90.00
#
_symmetry.space_group_name_H-M   'P 1'
#
loop_
_entity.id
_entity.type
_entity.pdbx_description
1 polymer ?
#
loop_
_entity_poly.entity_id
_entity_poly.type
_entity_poly.pdbx_seq_one_letter_code
_entity_poly.pdbx_strand_id
1 'polypeptide(L)'
;MIIEKSSSELFDLKTRLYQIVAENKISSLSMICDMVGAEEEQTRSIIEELVDEGTLEGSFTSDGQRFFLSEVKVSNAPLAPIKDEGYMIEKADTRQGKMVLLTGLVMMIAGYITRGFISISEIAGQVGTALLMVGLVVLIIGWLMITRADPPSNIK
;
A
#
# COMPACT_ATOMS: atom_id res chain seq x y z
N MET A 1 42.73 26.98 -32.13
CA MET A 1 41.30 27.13 -32.42
C MET A 1 40.58 26.10 -31.56
N ILE A 2 40.11 26.54 -30.40
CA ILE A 2 39.38 25.72 -29.42
C ILE A 2 38.01 26.39 -29.32
N ILE A 3 36.98 25.59 -29.07
CA ILE A 3 35.57 25.96 -28.79
C ILE A 3 34.67 25.90 -30.04
N GLU A 4 34.15 24.71 -30.38
CA GLU A 4 32.86 24.56 -31.09
C GLU A 4 32.08 23.27 -30.73
N LYS A 5 32.58 22.40 -29.82
CA LYS A 5 31.87 21.14 -29.49
C LYS A 5 30.81 21.24 -28.39
N SER A 6 30.89 22.22 -27.47
CA SER A 6 29.96 22.29 -26.34
C SER A 6 28.60 22.89 -26.69
N SER A 7 28.53 23.78 -27.70
CA SER A 7 27.29 24.48 -28.05
C SER A 7 26.27 23.57 -28.75
N SER A 8 26.71 22.57 -29.52
CA SER A 8 25.79 21.64 -30.19
C SER A 8 25.15 20.66 -29.21
N GLU A 9 25.90 20.18 -28.22
CA GLU A 9 25.38 19.27 -27.18
C GLU A 9 24.39 20.01 -26.27
N LEU A 10 24.69 21.26 -25.91
CA LEU A 10 23.79 22.10 -25.09
C LEU A 10 22.47 22.40 -25.81
N PHE A 11 22.51 22.61 -27.13
CA PHE A 11 21.32 22.85 -27.94
C PHE A 11 20.43 21.60 -28.08
N ASP A 12 21.02 20.41 -28.27
CA ASP A 12 20.26 19.14 -28.27
C ASP A 12 19.64 18.88 -26.89
N LEU A 13 20.38 19.18 -25.81
CA LEU A 13 19.91 19.01 -24.43
C LEU A 13 18.74 19.95 -24.11
N LYS A 14 18.83 21.25 -24.46
CA LYS A 14 17.73 22.22 -24.35
C LYS A 14 16.47 21.77 -25.10
N THR A 15 16.65 21.26 -26.32
CA THR A 15 15.53 20.79 -27.15
C THR A 15 14.83 19.59 -26.53
N ARG A 16 15.60 18.62 -26.02
CA ARG A 16 15.06 17.45 -25.31
C ARG A 16 14.35 17.83 -24.01
N LEU A 17 14.90 18.76 -23.24
CA LEU A 17 14.27 19.27 -22.03
C LEU A 17 12.93 19.94 -22.30
N TYR A 18 12.89 20.81 -23.31
CA TYR A 18 11.65 21.41 -23.77
C TYR A 18 10.61 20.34 -24.15
N GLN A 19 11.01 19.32 -24.91
CA GLN A 19 10.12 18.24 -25.33
C GLN A 19 9.56 17.45 -24.15
N ILE A 20 10.40 17.11 -23.16
CA ILE A 20 10.01 16.34 -21.98
C ILE A 20 9.06 17.14 -21.09
N VAL A 21 9.32 18.43 -20.90
CA VAL A 21 8.51 19.28 -20.03
C VAL A 21 7.21 19.68 -20.72
N ALA A 22 7.26 20.19 -21.96
CA ALA A 22 6.10 20.73 -22.68
C ALA A 22 5.21 19.64 -23.30
N GLU A 23 5.78 18.64 -23.98
CA GLU A 23 4.97 17.60 -24.66
C GLU A 23 4.54 16.49 -23.70
N ASN A 24 5.47 15.99 -22.88
CA ASN A 24 5.20 14.86 -21.98
C ASN A 24 4.63 15.29 -20.62
N LYS A 25 4.54 16.60 -20.33
CA LYS A 25 3.96 17.18 -19.10
C LYS A 25 4.55 16.61 -17.81
N ILE A 26 5.85 16.29 -17.82
CA ILE A 26 6.54 15.74 -16.66
C ILE A 26 6.96 16.88 -15.75
N SER A 27 6.48 16.87 -14.50
CA SER A 27 6.74 17.94 -13.52
C SER A 27 7.87 17.63 -12.54
N SER A 28 8.32 16.38 -12.41
CA SER A 28 9.34 16.00 -11.43
C SER A 28 10.74 16.18 -12.00
N LEU A 29 11.58 16.97 -11.34
CA LEU A 29 12.97 17.20 -11.78
C LEU A 29 13.76 15.88 -11.85
N SER A 30 13.59 15.00 -10.87
CA SER A 30 14.24 13.68 -10.86
C SER A 30 13.89 12.83 -12.09
N MET A 31 12.62 12.81 -12.50
CA MET A 31 12.18 12.09 -13.70
C MET A 31 12.72 12.72 -14.97
N ILE A 32 12.83 14.06 -15.02
CA ILE A 32 13.42 14.77 -16.15
C ILE A 32 14.92 14.41 -16.25
N CYS A 33 15.63 14.37 -15.12
CA CYS A 33 17.05 14.00 -15.06
C CYS A 33 17.28 12.57 -15.52
N ASP A 34 16.44 11.63 -15.09
CA ASP A 34 16.52 10.22 -15.52
C ASP A 34 16.32 10.07 -17.03
N MET A 35 15.47 10.89 -17.64
CA MET A 35 15.18 10.84 -19.09
C MET A 35 16.22 11.53 -19.95
N VAL A 36 16.85 12.59 -19.43
CA VAL A 36 17.90 13.34 -20.13
C VAL A 36 19.28 12.75 -19.88
N GLY A 37 19.46 11.98 -18.80
CA GLY A 37 20.76 11.44 -18.37
C GLY A 37 21.69 12.52 -17.83
N ALA A 38 21.14 13.63 -17.34
CA ALA A 38 21.88 14.78 -16.84
C ALA A 38 21.74 14.92 -15.31
N GLU A 39 22.68 15.64 -14.70
CA GLU A 39 22.66 15.93 -13.27
C GLU A 39 21.53 16.91 -12.92
N GLU A 40 20.96 16.80 -11.71
CA GLU A 40 19.83 17.64 -11.27
C GLU A 40 20.15 19.13 -11.30
N GLU A 41 21.37 19.50 -10.92
CA GLU A 41 21.81 20.90 -10.88
C GLU A 41 21.93 21.51 -12.30
N GLN A 42 22.44 20.73 -13.25
CA GLN A 42 22.54 21.14 -14.66
C GLN A 42 21.14 21.24 -15.29
N THR A 43 20.28 20.26 -15.01
CA THR A 43 18.91 20.23 -15.51
C THR A 43 18.10 21.42 -15.00
N ARG A 44 18.25 21.76 -13.71
CA ARG A 44 17.62 22.96 -13.12
C ARG A 44 18.10 24.22 -13.82
N SER A 45 19.41 24.41 -13.97
CA SER A 45 19.97 25.60 -14.60
C SER A 45 19.47 25.79 -16.03
N ILE A 46 19.33 24.71 -16.80
CA ILE A 46 18.86 24.79 -18.19
C ILE A 46 17.35 25.07 -18.26
N ILE A 47 16.56 24.54 -17.32
CA ILE A 47 15.12 24.87 -17.24
C ILE A 47 14.93 26.34 -16.85
N GLU A 48 15.71 26.86 -15.89
CA GLU A 48 15.68 28.29 -15.54
C GLU A 48 16.06 29.16 -16.74
N GLU A 49 17.09 28.78 -17.50
CA GLU A 49 17.48 29.48 -18.73
C GLU A 49 16.36 29.45 -19.79
N LEU A 50 15.67 28.32 -19.97
CA LEU A 50 14.54 28.21 -20.90
C LEU A 50 13.32 29.04 -20.47
N VAL A 51 13.15 29.26 -19.16
CA VAL A 51 12.10 30.15 -18.61
C VAL A 51 12.49 31.61 -18.80
N ASP A 52 13.74 31.97 -18.55
CA ASP A 52 14.28 33.32 -18.76
C ASP A 52 14.26 33.72 -20.25
N GLU A 53 14.50 32.77 -21.16
CA GLU A 53 14.36 32.93 -22.61
C GLU A 53 12.89 33.08 -23.06
N GLY A 54 11.92 32.77 -22.20
CA GLY A 54 10.49 32.77 -22.53
C GLY A 54 10.05 31.58 -23.40
N THR A 55 10.90 30.56 -23.55
CA THR A 55 10.60 29.33 -24.30
C THR A 55 9.72 28.39 -23.48
N LEU A 56 9.87 28.39 -22.16
CA LEU A 56 9.00 27.67 -21.21
C LEU A 56 8.29 28.64 -20.27
N GLU A 57 6.98 28.51 -20.14
CA GLU A 57 6.21 29.27 -19.15
C GLU A 57 5.87 28.36 -17.97
N GLY A 58 6.48 28.61 -16.80
CA GLY A 58 6.25 27.82 -15.60
C GLY A 58 7.01 28.33 -14.38
N SER A 59 6.86 27.64 -13.26
CA SER A 59 7.54 27.97 -12.01
C SER A 59 7.95 26.72 -11.25
N PHE A 60 9.11 26.80 -10.60
CA PHE A 60 9.51 25.80 -9.62
C PHE A 60 8.68 25.91 -8.33
N THR A 61 8.51 24.76 -7.69
CA THR A 61 7.95 24.62 -6.34
C THR A 61 8.90 25.15 -5.27
N SER A 62 8.38 25.45 -4.08
CA SER A 62 9.18 25.95 -2.96
C SER A 62 10.25 24.98 -2.47
N ASP A 63 10.10 23.68 -2.75
CA ASP A 63 11.11 22.64 -2.48
C ASP A 63 12.14 22.52 -3.62
N GLY A 64 11.92 23.19 -4.76
CA GLY A 64 12.77 23.16 -5.94
C GLY A 64 12.79 21.80 -6.66
N GLN A 65 11.96 20.84 -6.26
CA GLN A 65 11.99 19.48 -6.80
C GLN A 65 11.06 19.29 -7.99
N ARG A 66 10.10 20.20 -8.18
CA ARG A 66 9.10 20.12 -9.25
C ARG A 66 8.98 21.41 -10.03
N PHE A 67 8.87 21.29 -11.34
CA PHE A 67 8.58 22.38 -12.27
C PHE A 67 7.14 22.25 -12.77
N PHE A 68 6.34 23.31 -12.62
CA PHE A 68 4.95 23.35 -13.09
C PHE A 68 4.82 24.33 -14.24
N LEU A 69 4.30 23.86 -15.38
CA LEU A 69 3.92 24.71 -16.49
C LEU A 69 2.73 25.61 -16.13
N SER A 70 2.80 26.88 -16.51
CA SER A 70 1.77 27.90 -16.26
C SER A 70 0.42 27.57 -16.91
N GLU A 71 0.41 26.82 -18.02
CA GLU A 71 -0.80 26.39 -18.73
C GLU A 71 -1.50 25.19 -18.06
N VAL A 72 -0.88 24.55 -17.06
CA VAL A 72 -1.54 23.45 -16.34
C VAL A 72 -2.49 24.07 -15.33
N LYS A 73 -3.78 23.98 -15.64
CA LYS A 73 -4.90 24.38 -14.78
C LYS A 73 -4.77 23.70 -13.42
N VAL A 74 -4.08 24.36 -12.48
CA VAL A 74 -3.99 23.92 -11.09
C VAL A 74 -5.43 23.94 -10.58
N SER A 75 -5.97 22.76 -10.28
CA SER A 75 -7.32 22.67 -9.75
C SER A 75 -7.35 23.46 -8.44
N ASN A 76 -8.09 24.57 -8.40
CA ASN A 76 -8.47 25.29 -7.18
C ASN A 76 -9.51 24.46 -6.40
N ALA A 77 -9.29 23.16 -6.27
CA ALA A 77 -10.02 22.36 -5.30
C ALA A 77 -9.58 22.87 -3.92
N PRO A 78 -10.51 23.27 -3.03
CA PRO A 78 -10.14 23.63 -1.68
C PRO A 78 -9.36 22.48 -1.07
N LEU A 79 -8.18 22.76 -0.53
CA LEU A 79 -7.43 21.84 0.30
C LEU A 79 -8.34 21.52 1.48
N ALA A 80 -9.08 20.42 1.38
CA ALA A 80 -9.80 19.88 2.52
C ALA A 80 -8.74 19.67 3.61
N PRO A 81 -8.94 20.18 4.83
CA PRO A 81 -8.05 19.82 5.93
C PRO A 81 -8.16 18.30 6.07
N ILE A 82 -7.17 17.58 5.55
CA ILE A 82 -7.00 16.16 5.80
C ILE A 82 -6.66 16.11 7.28
N LYS A 83 -7.70 16.00 8.11
CA LYS A 83 -7.55 15.59 9.48
C LYS A 83 -7.07 14.15 9.35
N ASP A 84 -5.77 13.96 9.49
CA ASP A 84 -5.13 12.66 9.49
C ASP A 84 -5.56 11.96 10.79
N GLU A 85 -6.79 11.48 10.80
CA GLU A 85 -7.27 10.51 11.79
C GLU A 85 -6.54 9.22 11.44
N GLY A 86 -5.28 9.13 11.84
CA GLY A 86 -4.34 8.08 11.42
C GLY A 86 -4.98 6.69 11.43
N TYR A 87 -4.51 5.82 10.53
CA TYR A 87 -5.06 4.49 10.25
C TYR A 87 -5.94 3.89 11.35
N MET A 88 -7.25 4.10 11.24
CA MET A 88 -8.25 3.36 12.00
C MET A 88 -8.23 1.91 11.47
N ILE A 89 -7.41 1.06 12.07
CA ILE A 89 -7.47 -0.38 11.80
C ILE A 89 -8.83 -0.85 12.30
N GLU A 90 -9.74 -1.09 11.37
CA GLU A 90 -11.06 -1.65 11.66
C GLU A 90 -10.86 -2.98 12.37
N LYS A 91 -11.30 -3.09 13.62
CA LYS A 91 -11.16 -4.31 14.40
C LYS A 91 -11.93 -5.43 13.72
N ALA A 92 -11.24 -6.49 13.31
CA ALA A 92 -11.88 -7.62 12.67
C ALA A 92 -12.94 -8.25 13.60
N ASP A 93 -14.13 -8.50 13.07
CA ASP A 93 -15.22 -9.10 13.84
C ASP A 93 -14.93 -10.58 14.13
N THR A 94 -14.70 -10.91 15.41
CA THR A 94 -14.42 -12.27 15.89
C THR A 94 -15.66 -13.07 16.30
N ARG A 95 -16.87 -12.51 16.17
CA ARG A 95 -18.12 -13.15 16.63
C ARG A 95 -18.32 -14.54 16.01
N GLN A 96 -18.06 -14.68 14.72
CA GLN A 96 -18.23 -15.96 14.01
C GLN A 96 -17.28 -17.04 14.57
N GLY A 97 -16.00 -16.71 14.75
CA GLY A 97 -15.01 -17.64 15.32
C GLY A 97 -15.39 -18.08 16.74
N LYS A 98 -15.91 -17.16 17.57
CA LYS A 98 -16.40 -17.48 18.92
C LYS A 98 -17.57 -18.46 18.91
N MET A 99 -18.52 -18.31 17.99
CA MET A 99 -19.65 -19.25 17.86
C MET A 99 -19.17 -20.64 17.46
N VAL A 100 -18.25 -20.74 16.49
CA VAL A 100 -17.69 -22.04 16.04
C VAL A 100 -16.87 -22.71 17.15
N LEU A 101 -16.12 -21.94 17.93
CA LEU A 101 -15.38 -22.48 19.07
C LEU A 101 -16.34 -23.02 20.15
N LEU A 102 -17.42 -22.29 20.42
CA LEU A 102 -18.44 -22.70 21.39
C LEU A 102 -19.16 -23.98 20.96
N THR A 103 -19.52 -24.11 19.67
CA THR A 103 -20.15 -25.35 19.16
C THR A 103 -19.21 -26.55 19.27
N GLY A 104 -17.93 -26.38 18.96
CA GLY A 104 -16.91 -27.42 19.17
C GLY A 104 -16.81 -27.86 20.63
N LEU A 105 -16.84 -26.91 21.57
CA LEU A 105 -16.83 -27.20 23.01
C LEU A 105 -18.07 -28.00 23.45
N VAL A 106 -19.26 -27.63 22.98
CA VAL A 106 -20.50 -28.34 23.30
C VAL A 106 -20.47 -29.77 22.76
N MET A 107 -19.98 -29.97 21.53
CA MET A 107 -19.80 -31.30 20.95
C MET A 107 -18.82 -32.15 21.77
N MET A 108 -17.74 -31.56 22.29
CA MET A 108 -16.79 -32.26 23.16
C MET A 108 -17.46 -32.74 24.46
N ILE A 109 -18.25 -31.89 25.11
CA ILE A 109 -18.98 -32.24 26.35
C ILE A 109 -19.98 -33.38 26.06
N ALA A 110 -20.76 -33.26 24.99
CA ALA A 110 -21.72 -34.28 24.59
C ALA A 110 -21.02 -35.63 24.30
N GLY A 111 -19.86 -35.60 23.64
CA GLY A 111 -19.07 -36.77 23.28
C GLY A 111 -18.47 -37.46 24.51
N TYR A 112 -18.03 -36.67 25.48
CA TYR A 112 -17.54 -37.18 26.76
C TYR A 112 -18.65 -37.87 27.56
N ILE A 113 -19.83 -37.25 27.65
CA ILE A 113 -21.00 -37.82 28.34
C ILE A 113 -21.43 -39.14 27.67
N THR A 114 -21.56 -39.15 26.33
CA THR A 114 -21.94 -40.36 25.59
C THR A 114 -20.93 -41.49 25.75
N ARG A 115 -19.63 -41.16 25.74
CA ARG A 115 -18.57 -42.14 26.03
C ARG A 115 -18.63 -42.69 27.46
N GLY A 116 -19.13 -41.93 28.43
CA GLY A 116 -19.34 -42.40 29.80
C GLY A 116 -20.33 -43.57 29.92
N PHE A 117 -21.24 -43.72 28.94
CA PHE A 117 -22.21 -44.82 28.89
C PHE A 117 -21.70 -46.09 28.21
N ILE A 118 -20.37 -46.23 28.01
CA ILE A 118 -19.78 -47.40 27.34
C ILE A 118 -20.09 -48.73 28.04
N SER A 119 -20.39 -48.69 29.34
CA SER A 119 -20.80 -49.85 30.14
C SER A 119 -22.18 -50.39 29.75
N ILE A 120 -22.99 -49.60 29.05
CA ILE A 120 -24.35 -49.96 28.60
C ILE A 120 -24.34 -50.44 27.15
N SER A 121 -23.50 -49.85 26.29
CA SER A 121 -23.40 -50.22 24.88
C SER A 121 -22.04 -49.84 24.30
N GLU A 122 -21.38 -50.78 23.61
CA GLU A 122 -20.15 -50.51 22.87
C GLU A 122 -20.33 -49.46 21.75
N ILE A 123 -21.53 -49.41 21.16
CA ILE A 123 -21.89 -48.45 20.11
C ILE A 123 -21.84 -47.02 20.68
N ALA A 124 -22.32 -46.80 21.90
CA ALA A 124 -22.27 -45.49 22.54
C ALA A 124 -20.83 -45.00 22.75
N GLY A 125 -19.90 -45.92 23.04
CA GLY A 125 -18.47 -45.63 23.14
C GLY A 125 -17.85 -45.18 21.82
N GLN A 126 -18.17 -45.86 20.72
CA GLN A 126 -17.67 -45.52 19.39
C GLN A 126 -18.22 -44.17 18.92
N VAL A 127 -19.53 -43.96 19.08
CA VAL A 127 -20.19 -42.69 18.73
C VAL A 127 -19.63 -41.53 19.57
N GLY A 128 -19.48 -41.72 20.89
CA GLY A 128 -18.90 -40.70 21.77
C GLY A 128 -17.46 -40.35 21.39
N THR A 129 -16.65 -41.34 21.01
CA THR A 129 -15.28 -41.13 20.52
C THR A 129 -15.26 -40.37 19.19
N ALA A 130 -16.13 -40.74 18.25
CA ALA A 130 -16.27 -40.02 16.98
C ALA A 130 -16.70 -38.57 17.20
N LEU A 131 -17.68 -38.33 18.09
CA LEU A 131 -18.17 -36.99 18.41
C LEU A 131 -17.08 -36.12 19.05
N LEU A 132 -16.25 -36.70 19.94
CA LEU A 132 -15.08 -36.02 20.50
C LEU A 132 -14.07 -35.62 19.41
N MET A 133 -13.75 -36.52 18.49
CA MET A 133 -12.80 -36.22 17.41
C MET A 133 -13.31 -35.09 16.50
N VAL A 134 -14.59 -35.12 16.13
CA VAL A 134 -15.21 -34.05 15.35
C VAL A 134 -15.24 -32.73 16.12
N GLY A 135 -15.63 -32.77 17.41
CA GLY A 135 -15.65 -31.59 18.28
C GLY A 135 -14.27 -30.93 18.39
N LEU A 136 -13.21 -31.73 18.51
CA LEU A 136 -11.83 -31.23 18.57
C LEU A 136 -11.41 -30.52 17.28
N VAL A 137 -11.74 -31.09 16.11
CA VAL A 137 -11.45 -30.46 14.81
C VAL A 137 -12.18 -29.13 14.68
N VAL A 138 -13.47 -29.08 15.03
CA VAL A 138 -14.27 -27.83 15.01
C VAL A 138 -13.67 -26.78 15.94
N LEU A 139 -13.19 -27.19 17.12
CA LEU A 139 -12.56 -26.30 18.09
C LEU A 139 -11.25 -25.72 17.55
N ILE A 140 -10.41 -26.54 16.90
CA ILE A 140 -9.18 -26.09 16.24
C ILE A 140 -9.51 -25.06 15.14
N ILE A 141 -10.54 -25.31 14.32
CA ILE A 141 -10.96 -24.39 13.26
C ILE A 141 -11.44 -23.06 13.86
N GLY A 142 -12.30 -23.10 14.88
CA GLY A 142 -12.80 -21.91 15.58
C GLY A 142 -11.65 -21.10 16.20
N TRP A 143 -10.67 -21.79 16.79
CA TRP A 143 -9.46 -21.16 17.33
C TRP A 143 -8.64 -20.46 16.24
N LEU A 144 -8.38 -21.14 15.11
CA LEU A 144 -7.63 -20.57 13.98
C LEU A 144 -8.31 -19.32 13.41
N MET A 145 -9.65 -19.31 13.34
CA MET A 145 -10.41 -18.14 12.90
C MET A 145 -10.23 -16.94 13.84
N ILE A 146 -10.24 -17.18 15.16
CA ILE A 146 -10.04 -16.11 16.15
C ILE A 146 -8.61 -15.57 16.07
N THR A 147 -7.60 -16.43 16.00
CA THR A 147 -6.19 -16.00 15.96
C THR A 147 -5.83 -15.25 14.69
N ARG A 148 -6.51 -15.53 13.57
CA ARG A 148 -6.31 -14.79 12.32
C ARG A 148 -6.95 -13.40 12.33
N ALA A 149 -8.04 -13.24 13.08
CA ALA A 149 -8.75 -11.98 13.16
C ALA A 149 -8.05 -10.99 14.13
N ASP A 150 -7.29 -11.47 15.10
CA ASP A 150 -6.53 -10.63 16.03
C ASP A 150 -5.05 -11.06 16.05
N PRO A 151 -4.27 -10.78 14.98
CA PRO A 151 -2.85 -11.08 14.98
C PRO A 151 -2.15 -10.26 16.07
N PRO A 152 -1.22 -10.85 16.84
CA PRO A 152 -0.57 -10.15 17.94
C PRO A 152 0.20 -8.92 17.43
N SER A 153 -0.34 -7.72 17.67
CA SER A 153 0.27 -6.45 17.30
C SER A 153 1.28 -5.99 18.38
N ASN A 154 2.22 -6.86 18.74
CA ASN A 154 3.31 -6.52 19.65
C ASN A 154 4.63 -6.64 18.89
N ILE A 155 4.87 -5.67 18.00
CA ILE A 155 6.22 -5.27 17.65
C ILE A 155 6.47 -4.02 18.51
N LYS A 156 7.12 -4.21 19.66
CA LYS A 156 7.70 -3.15 20.46
C LYS A 156 9.16 -2.96 20.05
#